data_AF-A0A183TLM3-F1
#
_entry.id   AF-A0A183TLM3-F1
#
_cell.length_a   1.000
_cell.length_b   1.000
_cell.length_c   1.000
_cell.angle_alpha   90.00
_cell.angle_beta   90.00
_cell.angle_gamma   90.00
#
_symmetry.space_group_name_H-M   'P 1'
#
loop_
_entity.id
_entity.type
_entity.pdbx_description
1 polymer ?
#
loop_
_entity_poly.entity_id
_entity_poly.type
_entity_poly.pdbx_seq_one_letter_code
_entity_poly.pdbx_strand_id
1 'polypeptide(L)'
;MKLLATKLVKRGHEVLLEPNIPEGRTFRKPDIVVCGEDGLTVVDIAVAGEELMQSVNAGKIRYYSAADVQENLRRILGHPADFPTSNEHAIFSS
;
A
#
# COMPACT_ATOMS: atom_id res chain seq x y z
N MET A 1 -7.14 -10.52 4.95
CA MET A 1 -7.30 -9.07 4.65
C MET A 1 -8.72 -8.53 4.79
N LYS A 2 -9.78 -9.26 4.36
CA LYS A 2 -11.18 -8.78 4.43
C LYS A 2 -11.64 -8.29 5.81
N LEU A 3 -11.36 -9.02 6.88
CA LEU A 3 -11.74 -8.62 8.24
C LEU A 3 -11.14 -7.27 8.66
N LEU A 4 -9.86 -7.04 8.32
CA LEU A 4 -9.17 -5.79 8.62
C LEU A 4 -9.79 -4.62 7.86
N ALA A 5 -10.00 -4.78 6.55
CA ALA A 5 -10.66 -3.76 5.74
C ALA A 5 -12.08 -3.45 6.23
N THR A 6 -12.89 -4.46 6.58
CA THR A 6 -14.21 -4.23 7.17
C THR A 6 -14.13 -3.40 8.47
N LYS A 7 -13.13 -3.65 9.32
CA LYS A 7 -12.93 -2.88 10.55
C LYS A 7 -12.51 -1.43 10.26
N LEU A 8 -11.64 -1.21 9.27
CA LEU A 8 -11.18 0.12 8.86
C LEU A 8 -12.32 0.92 8.22
N VAL A 9 -13.12 0.30 7.34
CA VAL A 9 -14.32 0.93 6.76
C VAL A 9 -15.34 1.28 7.84
N LYS A 10 -15.57 0.40 8.83
CA LYS A 10 -16.44 0.69 9.98
C LYS A 10 -15.96 1.86 10.85
N ARG A 11 -14.67 2.21 10.78
CA ARG A 11 -14.07 3.37 11.45
C ARG A 11 -14.11 4.64 10.59
N GLY A 12 -14.68 4.57 9.38
CA GLY A 12 -14.83 5.71 8.49
C GLY A 12 -13.71 5.90 7.47
N HIS A 13 -12.75 4.96 7.37
CA HIS A 13 -11.69 5.04 6.38
C HIS A 13 -12.14 4.52 5.02
N GLU A 14 -11.70 5.17 3.95
CA GLU A 14 -11.75 4.61 2.61
C GLU A 14 -10.62 3.60 2.44
N VAL A 15 -10.94 2.42 1.91
CA VAL A 15 -10.00 1.29 1.84
C VAL A 15 -10.11 0.60 0.50
N LEU A 16 -8.97 0.46 -0.18
CA LEU A 16 -8.82 -0.44 -1.32
C LEU A 16 -8.15 -1.73 -0.86
N LEU A 17 -8.82 -2.86 -1.08
CA LEU A 17 -8.22 -4.18 -0.89
C LEU A 17 -7.60 -4.63 -2.20
N GLU A 18 -6.34 -5.02 -2.16
CA GLU A 18 -5.68 -5.66 -3.30
C GLU A 18 -5.81 -4.88 -4.64
N PRO A 19 -5.65 -3.53 -4.67
CA PRO A 19 -5.88 -2.75 -5.87
C PRO A 19 -4.84 -3.05 -6.96
N ASN A 20 -5.23 -2.96 -8.22
CA ASN A 20 -4.31 -3.00 -9.35
C ASN A 20 -3.82 -1.57 -9.65
N ILE A 21 -2.61 -1.23 -9.22
CA ILE A 21 -1.98 0.07 -9.47
C ILE A 21 -1.14 -0.05 -10.75
N PRO A 22 -1.43 0.71 -11.82
CA PRO A 22 -0.62 0.68 -13.03
C PRO A 22 0.85 1.04 -12.77
N GLU A 23 1.76 0.30 -13.42
CA GLU A 23 3.20 0.59 -13.45
C GLU A 23 3.76 0.19 -14.83
N GLY A 24 3.93 1.17 -15.72
CA GLY A 24 4.36 0.94 -17.09
C GLY A 24 3.39 0.01 -17.85
N ARG A 25 3.88 -1.18 -18.23
CA ARG A 25 3.09 -2.24 -18.90
C ARG A 25 2.55 -3.31 -17.94
N THR A 26 2.70 -3.10 -16.64
CA THR A 26 2.33 -4.06 -15.60
C THR A 26 1.45 -3.40 -14.54
N PHE A 27 1.07 -4.16 -13.51
CA PHE A 27 0.38 -3.64 -12.34
C PHE A 27 1.12 -4.06 -11.07
N ARG A 28 1.08 -3.18 -10.07
CA ARG A 28 1.41 -3.48 -8.68
C ARG A 28 0.14 -3.76 -7.90
N LYS A 29 0.26 -4.62 -6.90
CA LYS A 29 -0.88 -5.11 -6.14
C LYS A 29 -0.52 -5.16 -4.64
N PRO A 30 -0.58 -4.02 -3.94
CA PRO A 30 -0.41 -4.01 -2.49
C PRO A 30 -1.59 -4.72 -1.83
N ASP A 31 -1.40 -5.24 -0.61
CA ASP A 31 -2.50 -5.90 0.10
C ASP A 31 -3.64 -4.95 0.47
N ILE A 32 -3.31 -3.75 0.96
CA ILE A 32 -4.28 -2.72 1.34
C ILE A 32 -3.75 -1.33 0.97
N VAL A 33 -4.64 -0.44 0.55
CA VAL A 33 -4.42 1.01 0.60
C VAL A 33 -5.49 1.63 1.48
N VAL A 34 -5.09 2.44 2.45
CA VAL A 34 -5.98 3.20 3.33
C VAL A 34 -5.88 4.66 2.96
N CYS A 35 -7.01 5.29 2.66
CA CYS A 35 -7.11 6.73 2.54
C CYS A 35 -7.61 7.30 3.87
N GLY A 36 -6.77 8.11 4.50
CA GLY A 36 -7.09 8.90 5.69
C GLY A 36 -7.15 10.39 5.36
N GLU A 37 -7.49 11.20 6.35
CA GLU A 37 -7.57 12.66 6.20
C GLU A 37 -6.21 13.28 5.80
N ASP A 38 -5.12 12.72 6.32
CA ASP A 38 -3.76 13.25 6.15
C ASP A 38 -3.00 12.67 4.95
N GLY A 39 -3.56 11.69 4.24
CA GLY A 39 -2.87 11.05 3.12
C GLY A 39 -3.29 9.62 2.81
N LEU A 40 -2.56 9.02 1.87
CA LEU A 40 -2.67 7.62 1.49
C LEU A 40 -1.60 6.79 2.19
N THR A 41 -2.00 5.69 2.79
CA THR A 41 -1.09 4.69 3.36
C THR A 41 -1.20 3.40 2.58
N VAL A 42 -0.13 3.03 1.87
CA VAL A 42 0.00 1.71 1.25
C VAL A 42 0.48 0.74 2.31
N VAL A 43 -0.28 -0.32 2.56
CA VAL A 43 0.09 -1.38 3.50
C VAL A 43 0.34 -2.66 2.73
N ASP A 44 1.59 -3.12 2.77
CA ASP A 44 1.99 -4.37 2.13
C ASP A 44 2.47 -5.38 3.17
N ILE A 45 1.83 -6.55 3.18
CA ILE A 45 2.05 -7.60 4.16
C ILE A 45 3.02 -8.63 3.58
N ALA A 46 4.00 -9.00 4.38
CA ALA A 46 4.94 -10.06 4.01
C ALA A 46 5.01 -11.11 5.12
N VAL A 47 5.06 -12.37 4.71
CA VAL A 47 5.42 -13.50 5.58
C VAL A 47 6.74 -14.04 5.02
N ALA A 48 7.80 -13.92 5.79
CA ALA A 48 9.14 -14.36 5.39
C ALA A 48 9.89 -14.89 6.62
N GLY A 49 10.83 -15.82 6.41
CA GLY A 49 11.80 -16.18 7.45
C GLY A 49 12.72 -15.00 7.74
N GLU A 50 13.23 -14.91 8.98
CA GLU A 50 14.00 -13.76 9.50
C GLU A 50 15.15 -13.34 8.57
N GLU A 51 15.90 -14.29 8.01
CA GLU A 51 17.03 -14.02 7.12
C GLU A 51 16.64 -13.31 5.81
N LEU A 52 15.40 -13.49 5.33
CA LEU A 52 14.91 -12.89 4.09
C LEU A 52 14.17 -11.57 4.33
N MET A 53 13.93 -11.18 5.59
CA MET A 53 13.07 -10.04 5.92
C MET A 53 13.63 -8.70 5.46
N GLN A 54 14.94 -8.47 5.64
CA GLN A 54 15.55 -7.18 5.33
C GLN A 54 15.50 -6.88 3.83
N SER A 55 15.78 -7.88 2.99
CA SER A 55 15.78 -7.73 1.53
C SER A 55 14.36 -7.58 0.98
N VAL A 56 13.40 -8.34 1.49
CA VAL A 56 11.98 -8.20 1.13
C VAL A 56 11.45 -6.82 1.49
N ASN A 57 11.77 -6.32 2.69
CA ASN A 57 11.34 -5.00 3.14
C ASN A 57 11.94 -3.88 2.28
N ALA A 58 13.26 -3.90 2.07
CA ALA A 58 13.95 -2.90 1.25
C ALA A 58 13.44 -2.87 -0.19
N GLY A 59 13.13 -4.04 -0.77
CA GLY A 59 12.49 -4.14 -2.07
C GLY A 59 11.14 -3.44 -2.08
N LYS A 60 10.22 -3.83 -1.18
CA LYS A 60 8.86 -3.29 -1.11
C LYS A 60 8.82 -1.78 -0.88
N ILE A 61 9.66 -1.25 0.02
CA ILE A 61 9.79 0.20 0.26
C ILE A 61 10.17 0.91 -1.04
N ARG A 62 11.22 0.43 -1.72
CA ARG A 62 11.70 1.05 -2.96
C ARG A 62 10.62 1.04 -4.04
N TYR A 63 9.82 -0.02 -4.13
CA TYR A 63 8.79 -0.17 -5.17
C TYR A 63 7.61 0.79 -4.98
N TYR A 64 7.02 0.86 -3.78
CA TYR A 64 5.87 1.74 -3.54
C TYR A 64 6.26 3.21 -3.29
N SER A 65 7.55 3.48 -3.12
CA SER A 65 8.09 4.86 -3.09
C SER A 65 8.39 5.41 -4.48
N ALA A 66 8.22 4.61 -5.55
CA ALA A 66 8.40 5.09 -6.91
C ALA A 66 7.33 6.16 -7.25
N ALA A 67 7.77 7.29 -7.80
CA ALA A 67 6.91 8.44 -8.06
C ALA A 67 5.70 8.08 -8.93
N ASP A 68 5.90 7.31 -10.00
CA ASP A 68 4.84 6.88 -10.92
C ASP A 68 3.78 6.03 -10.21
N VAL A 69 4.19 5.16 -9.28
CA VAL A 69 3.27 4.29 -8.52
C VAL A 69 2.42 5.13 -7.58
N GLN A 70 3.04 6.08 -6.86
CA GLN A 70 2.31 6.98 -5.98
C GLN A 70 1.35 7.90 -6.75
N GLU A 71 1.77 8.43 -7.90
CA GLU A 71 0.92 9.25 -8.74
C GLU A 71 -0.30 8.46 -9.25
N ASN A 72 -0.08 7.25 -9.76
CA ASN A 72 -1.16 6.40 -10.23
C ASN A 72 -2.13 6.03 -9.10
N LEU A 73 -1.62 5.82 -7.88
CA LEU A 73 -2.47 5.57 -6.72
C LEU A 73 -3.38 6.78 -6.40
N ARG A 74 -2.81 8.00 -6.36
CA ARG A 74 -3.59 9.23 -6.15
C ARG A 74 -4.66 9.41 -7.21
N ARG A 75 -4.33 9.14 -8.48
CA ARG A 75 -5.28 9.22 -9.60
C ARG A 75 -6.44 8.25 -9.46
N ILE A 76 -6.19 7.00 -9.05
CA ILE A 76 -7.23 5.99 -8.83
C ILE A 76 -8.23 6.45 -7.76
N LEU A 77 -7.74 7.11 -6.71
CA LEU A 77 -8.53 7.59 -5.59
C LEU A 77 -9.03 9.04 -5.77
N GLY A 78 -8.74 9.69 -6.90
CA GLY A 78 -9.18 11.05 -7.18
C GLY A 78 -8.53 12.15 -6.33
N HIS A 79 -7.34 11.90 -5.77
CA HIS A 79 -6.61 12.87 -4.96
C HIS A 79 -5.62 13.72 -5.78
N PRO A 80 -5.31 14.96 -5.32
CA PRO A 80 -4.36 15.83 -6.00
C PRO A 80 -2.92 15.28 -5.90
N ALA A 81 -2.03 15.75 -6.77
CA ALA A 81 -0.67 15.21 -6.93
C ALA A 81 0.23 15.39 -5.70
N ASP A 82 -0.06 16.40 -4.87
CA ASP A 82 0.62 16.73 -3.63
C ASP A 82 0.05 16.01 -2.40
N PHE A 83 -1.02 15.22 -2.58
CA PHE A 83 -1.62 14.47 -1.48
C PHE A 83 -0.61 13.46 -0.90
N PRO A 84 -0.30 13.50 0.40
CA PRO A 84 0.78 12.69 0.96
C PRO A 84 0.59 11.19 0.73
N THR A 85 1.69 10.47 0.55
CA THR A 85 1.66 9.00 0.46
C THR A 85 2.77 8.41 1.29
N SER A 86 2.39 7.53 2.21
CA SER A 86 3.30 6.75 3.05
C SER A 86 3.19 5.26 2.73
N ASN A 87 4.26 4.54 3.04
CA ASN A 87 4.35 3.11 2.86
C ASN A 87 4.58 2.47 4.23
N GLU A 88 3.64 1.62 4.64
CA GLU A 88 3.70 0.85 5.87
C GLU A 88 3.85 -0.62 5.54
N HIS A 89 4.75 -1.29 6.27
CA HIS A 89 5.04 -2.70 6.06
C HIS A 89 4.69 -3.48 7.32
N ALA A 90 3.68 -4.35 7.20
CA ALA A 90 3.36 -5.30 8.25
C ALA A 90 4.05 -6.63 7.94
N ILE A 91 5.00 -7.02 8.77
CA ILE A 91 5.79 -8.22 8.57
C ILE A 91 5.50 -9.19 9.70
N PHE A 92 5.18 -10.44 9.36
CA PHE A 92 4.99 -11.51 10.32
C PHE A 92 6.16 -12.50 10.17
N SER A 93 6.92 -12.72 11.25
CA SER A 93 7.80 -13.88 11.40
C SER A 93 6.99 -15.06 11.93
N SER A 94 7.35 -16.26 11.47
CA SER A 94 6.93 -17.53 12.08
C SER A 94 8.04 -18.08 12.95
#